data_AF-A0A3P9N5U1-F1
#
_entry.id   AF-A0A3P9N5U1-F1
#
_cell.length_a   1.000
_cell.length_b   1.000
_cell.length_c   1.000
_cell.angle_alpha   90.00
_cell.angle_beta   90.00
_cell.angle_gamma   90.00
#
_symmetry.space_group_name_H-M   'P 1'
#
loop_
_entity.id
_entity.type
_entity.pdbx_description
1 polymer ?
#
loop_
_entity_poly.entity_id
_entity_poly.type
_entity_poly.pdbx_seq_one_letter_code
_entity_poly.pdbx_strand_id
1 'polypeptide(L)'
;MYNRLRLFLMPYRRTTFIMASLWDDLQSLVDSPSSAAAEGGQRGTIKPKANFDAEKDAAALKDAIKGLGTNEKVLIEILTQRSNDQRQLICKAYEGATGRTLEKDLKGDTGGNFEELLLALITPPAAYDCHEVTRAMKGAGTKDSVLIEIFASRSKQQIKALKDVYRKETEKDLIEKLQSEASGDFSTALILLAKGERDGSNSVDVGKAKEDAEVKKLNPKSTIDMFLFCFKLQYFFSLRRFTKPGRRSGAQTSPSLSRSSAKEAYLSSGRF
;
A
#
# COMPACT_ATOMS: atom_id res chain seq x y z
N MET A 1 -54.52 -8.45 29.08
CA MET A 1 -53.45 -9.48 29.00
C MET A 1 -53.14 -9.62 27.51
N TYR A 2 -52.03 -9.16 26.93
CA TYR A 2 -50.64 -9.17 27.36
C TYR A 2 -49.93 -7.86 26.97
N ASN A 3 -49.02 -7.46 27.85
CA ASN A 3 -48.17 -6.29 27.74
C ASN A 3 -46.72 -6.80 27.67
N ARG A 4 -45.88 -6.12 26.87
CA ARG A 4 -44.41 -6.03 26.96
C ARG A 4 -43.53 -7.29 26.87
N LEU A 5 -42.68 -7.29 25.85
CA LEU A 5 -41.21 -7.29 26.07
C LEU A 5 -40.51 -6.59 24.89
N ARG A 6 -39.90 -5.45 25.21
CA ARG A 6 -39.15 -4.53 24.35
C ARG A 6 -37.76 -4.44 24.96
N LEU A 7 -36.74 -5.00 24.32
CA LEU A 7 -35.30 -4.82 24.60
C LEU A 7 -34.63 -5.51 23.38
N PHE A 8 -33.74 -4.95 22.55
CA PHE A 8 -32.81 -3.83 22.68
C PHE A 8 -32.42 -3.44 21.24
N LEU A 9 -32.92 -2.33 20.69
CA LEU A 9 -32.38 -1.73 19.46
C LEU A 9 -31.39 -0.66 19.89
N MET A 10 -30.09 -0.94 19.78
CA MET A 10 -29.06 0.10 19.79
C MET A 10 -28.53 0.35 18.37
N PRO A 11 -28.20 1.61 18.04
CA PRO A 11 -28.15 2.08 16.66
C PRO A 11 -26.77 1.93 16.04
N TYR A 12 -26.77 1.35 14.85
CA TYR A 12 -25.72 1.35 13.82
C TYR A 12 -25.47 2.79 13.31
N ARG A 13 -24.88 3.66 14.14
CA ARG A 13 -24.62 5.07 13.78
C ARG A 13 -23.16 5.55 13.94
N ARG A 14 -22.26 4.72 14.49
CA ARG A 14 -20.85 5.10 14.68
C ARG A 14 -19.94 4.74 13.50
N THR A 15 -20.26 3.71 12.71
CA THR A 15 -19.46 3.25 11.56
C THR A 15 -19.60 4.13 10.33
N THR A 16 -20.72 4.84 10.17
CA THR A 16 -20.97 5.71 9.01
C THR A 16 -20.08 6.95 8.97
N PHE A 17 -19.62 7.44 10.13
CA PHE A 17 -18.83 8.67 10.21
C PHE A 17 -17.35 8.45 9.83
N ILE A 18 -16.78 7.32 10.23
CA ILE A 18 -15.39 6.95 9.91
C ILE A 18 -15.24 6.60 8.43
N MET A 19 -16.24 5.94 7.84
CA MET A 19 -16.23 5.60 6.41
C MET A 19 -16.38 6.83 5.52
N ALA A 20 -17.11 7.86 5.96
CA ALA A 20 -17.24 9.11 5.22
C ALA A 20 -15.90 9.87 5.15
N SER A 21 -15.18 10.00 6.27
CA SER A 21 -13.87 10.66 6.27
C SER A 21 -12.83 9.89 5.47
N LEU A 22 -12.83 8.54 5.57
CA LEU A 22 -11.95 7.69 4.78
C LEU A 22 -12.22 7.81 3.28
N TRP A 23 -13.48 8.01 2.89
CA TRP A 23 -13.87 8.20 1.50
C TRP A 23 -13.42 9.56 0.94
N ASP A 24 -13.54 10.62 1.74
CA ASP A 24 -13.07 11.96 1.37
C ASP A 24 -11.55 12.01 1.20
N ASP A 25 -10.80 11.33 2.09
CA ASP A 25 -9.34 11.21 1.99
C ASP A 25 -8.92 10.42 0.74
N LEU A 26 -9.63 9.34 0.41
CA LEU A 26 -9.38 8.51 -0.76
C LEU A 26 -9.66 9.26 -2.07
N GLN A 27 -10.70 10.10 -2.08
CA GLN A 27 -11.06 10.97 -3.20
C GLN A 27 -9.94 11.99 -3.48
N SER A 28 -9.34 12.57 -2.44
CA SER A 28 -8.24 13.53 -2.60
C SER A 28 -6.99 12.93 -3.27
N LEU A 29 -6.73 11.64 -3.01
CA LEU A 29 -5.60 10.91 -3.60
C LEU A 29 -5.85 10.56 -5.08
N VAL A 30 -7.11 10.31 -5.45
CA VAL A 30 -7.55 10.05 -6.83
C VAL A 30 -7.41 11.30 -7.71
N ASP A 31 -7.76 12.46 -7.14
CA ASP A 31 -7.82 13.73 -7.86
C ASP A 31 -6.45 14.46 -7.94
N SER A 32 -5.41 13.92 -7.31
CA SER A 32 -4.04 14.45 -7.42
C SER A 32 -3.48 14.30 -8.85
N PRO A 33 -3.03 15.39 -9.50
CA PRO A 33 -2.59 15.37 -10.88
C PRO A 33 -1.20 14.76 -11.03
N SER A 34 -1.10 13.42 -11.10
CA SER A 34 0.16 12.73 -11.41
C SER A 34 0.25 12.30 -12.89
N SER A 35 1.14 13.01 -13.59
CA SER A 35 2.05 12.56 -14.66
C SER A 35 1.51 11.59 -15.72
N ALA A 36 0.62 12.10 -16.56
CA ALA A 36 0.26 11.50 -17.85
C ALA A 36 1.36 11.71 -18.90
N ALA A 37 2.54 11.11 -18.73
CA ALA A 37 3.51 10.79 -19.78
C ALA A 37 4.79 10.21 -19.15
N ALA A 38 4.91 8.89 -19.12
CA ALA A 38 6.23 8.26 -19.12
C ALA A 38 6.02 6.81 -19.55
N GLU A 39 6.74 6.42 -20.59
CA GLU A 39 6.87 5.03 -21.02
C GLU A 39 7.32 4.14 -19.86
N GLY A 40 7.18 2.81 -20.01
CA GLY A 40 7.42 1.80 -18.99
C GLY A 40 8.88 1.66 -18.53
N GLY A 41 9.49 2.74 -18.06
CA GLY A 41 10.74 2.76 -17.31
C GLY A 41 10.48 2.95 -15.82
N GLN A 42 11.38 2.41 -14.97
CA GLN A 42 11.39 2.68 -13.54
C GLN A 42 11.36 4.20 -13.30
N ARG A 43 10.25 4.73 -12.75
CA ARG A 43 10.09 6.16 -12.41
C ARG A 43 10.69 6.54 -11.04
N GLY A 44 11.44 5.64 -10.40
CA GLY A 44 12.07 5.91 -9.10
C GLY A 44 13.07 7.06 -9.17
N THR A 45 13.13 7.87 -8.12
CA THR A 45 14.01 9.06 -8.02
C THR A 45 15.48 8.68 -7.80
N ILE A 46 15.75 7.64 -7.03
CA ILE A 46 17.10 7.11 -6.81
C ILE A 46 17.42 6.07 -7.88
N LYS A 47 18.51 6.27 -8.59
CA LYS A 47 19.04 5.36 -9.61
C LYS A 47 20.32 4.67 -9.12
N PRO A 48 20.67 3.48 -9.66
CA PRO A 48 21.98 2.89 -9.41
C PRO A 48 23.09 3.85 -9.81
N LYS A 49 24.10 4.03 -8.94
CA LYS A 49 25.28 4.83 -9.25
C LYS A 49 26.18 4.10 -10.26
N ALA A 50 26.63 4.82 -11.28
CA ALA A 50 27.65 4.33 -12.22
C ALA A 50 29.03 4.24 -11.55
N ASN A 51 29.85 3.27 -11.96
CA ASN A 51 31.19 3.02 -11.39
C ASN A 51 31.16 2.82 -9.86
N PHE A 52 30.18 2.05 -9.39
CA PHE A 52 29.99 1.75 -7.98
C PHE A 52 31.07 0.80 -7.45
N ASP A 53 31.60 1.12 -6.27
CA ASP A 53 32.56 0.32 -5.52
C ASP A 53 32.06 0.20 -4.07
N ALA A 54 31.67 -1.01 -3.70
CA ALA A 54 31.09 -1.30 -2.39
C ALA A 54 32.11 -1.17 -1.25
N GLU A 55 33.36 -1.55 -1.50
CA GLU A 55 34.43 -1.53 -0.48
C GLU A 55 34.83 -0.10 -0.16
N LYS A 56 34.95 0.74 -1.21
CA LYS A 56 35.22 2.16 -1.04
C LYS A 56 34.12 2.89 -0.29
N ASP A 57 32.86 2.64 -0.64
CA ASP A 57 31.72 3.23 0.06
C ASP A 57 31.65 2.72 1.51
N ALA A 58 31.89 1.44 1.76
CA ALA A 58 31.92 0.87 3.11
C ALA A 58 33.04 1.46 3.98
N ALA A 59 34.24 1.65 3.43
CA ALA A 59 35.35 2.31 4.11
C ALA A 59 35.01 3.77 4.47
N ALA A 60 34.42 4.51 3.53
CA ALA A 60 33.98 5.89 3.78
C ALA A 60 32.90 5.98 4.86
N LEU A 61 31.94 5.05 4.88
CA LEU A 61 30.94 4.98 5.95
C LEU A 61 31.58 4.64 7.31
N LYS A 62 32.54 3.72 7.34
CA LYS A 62 33.28 3.37 8.55
C LYS A 62 34.02 4.58 9.11
N ASP A 63 34.72 5.32 8.26
CA ASP A 63 35.46 6.52 8.67
C ASP A 63 34.51 7.65 9.10
N ALA A 64 33.32 7.74 8.51
CA ALA A 64 32.29 8.69 8.92
C ALA A 64 31.67 8.40 10.29
N ILE A 65 31.66 7.14 10.71
CA ILE A 65 31.09 6.68 11.99
C ILE A 65 32.19 6.59 13.07
N LYS A 66 33.44 6.38 12.68
CA LYS A 66 34.55 6.18 13.62
C LYS A 66 34.92 7.47 14.35
N GLY A 67 34.89 7.42 15.68
CA GLY A 67 35.48 8.45 16.55
C GLY A 67 34.45 9.05 17.49
N LEU A 68 34.72 10.27 17.97
CA LEU A 68 33.74 11.04 18.72
C LEU A 68 32.90 11.86 17.74
N GLY A 69 31.61 11.53 17.65
CA GLY A 69 30.67 12.14 16.72
C GLY A 69 30.62 11.42 15.37
N THR A 70 29.74 11.91 14.51
CA THR A 70 29.36 11.26 13.25
C THR A 70 29.48 12.28 12.12
N ASN A 71 30.00 11.88 10.96
CA ASN A 71 29.96 12.71 9.77
C ASN A 71 28.69 12.42 8.97
N GLU A 72 27.57 13.05 9.34
CA GLU A 72 26.25 12.79 8.76
C GLU A 72 26.19 13.15 7.28
N LYS A 73 27.02 14.10 6.82
CA LYS A 73 27.07 14.48 5.40
C LYS A 73 27.50 13.30 4.53
N VAL A 74 28.52 12.56 4.95
CA VAL A 74 29.01 11.37 4.23
C VAL A 74 27.94 10.27 4.22
N LEU A 75 27.25 10.06 5.35
CA LEU A 75 26.14 9.11 5.43
C LEU A 75 25.04 9.45 4.42
N ILE A 76 24.63 10.72 4.37
CA ILE A 76 23.60 11.21 3.44
C ILE A 76 24.07 11.06 1.99
N GLU A 77 25.26 11.55 1.66
CA GLU A 77 25.79 11.52 0.30
C GLU A 77 25.91 10.10 -0.27
N ILE A 78 26.35 9.15 0.54
CA ILE A 78 26.46 7.75 0.12
C ILE A 78 25.06 7.13 0.07
N LEU A 79 24.33 7.11 1.18
CA LEU A 79 23.10 6.31 1.26
C LEU A 79 22.00 6.86 0.36
N THR A 80 21.86 8.17 0.18
CA THR A 80 20.80 8.72 -0.69
C THR A 80 21.10 8.62 -2.19
N GLN A 81 22.35 8.35 -2.57
CA GLN A 81 22.79 8.28 -3.97
C GLN A 81 23.18 6.85 -4.43
N ARG A 82 22.72 5.82 -3.72
CA ARG A 82 22.88 4.41 -4.10
C ARG A 82 21.52 3.73 -4.17
N SER A 83 21.34 2.84 -5.14
CA SER A 83 20.14 1.98 -5.16
C SER A 83 20.12 1.06 -3.95
N ASN A 84 18.95 0.53 -3.57
CA ASN A 84 18.87 -0.39 -2.44
C ASN A 84 19.76 -1.63 -2.65
N ASP A 85 19.81 -2.19 -3.87
CA ASP A 85 20.69 -3.30 -4.21
C ASP A 85 22.16 -2.98 -3.94
N GLN A 86 22.62 -1.77 -4.32
CA GLN A 86 23.97 -1.30 -4.02
C GLN A 86 24.19 -1.13 -2.52
N ARG A 87 23.21 -0.62 -1.77
CA ARG A 87 23.29 -0.53 -0.30
C ARG A 87 23.44 -1.90 0.34
N GLN A 88 22.79 -2.95 -0.18
CA GLN A 88 22.99 -4.31 0.32
C GLN A 88 24.43 -4.80 0.12
N LEU A 89 25.07 -4.45 -1.01
CA LEU A 89 26.47 -4.75 -1.25
C LEU A 89 27.39 -3.97 -0.30
N ILE A 90 27.09 -2.69 -0.05
CA ILE A 90 27.81 -1.88 0.95
C ILE A 90 27.68 -2.51 2.34
N CYS A 91 26.48 -2.90 2.78
CA CYS A 91 26.26 -3.54 4.07
C CYS A 91 27.12 -4.79 4.24
N LYS A 92 27.21 -5.64 3.20
CA LYS A 92 28.06 -6.84 3.21
C LYS A 92 29.55 -6.50 3.27
N ALA A 93 30.01 -5.55 2.47
CA ALA A 93 31.41 -5.12 2.46
C ALA A 93 31.80 -4.48 3.81
N TYR A 94 30.91 -3.69 4.40
CA TYR A 94 31.08 -3.08 5.71
C TYR A 94 31.22 -4.13 6.81
N GLU A 95 30.35 -5.14 6.82
CA GLU A 95 30.42 -6.25 7.77
C GLU A 95 31.71 -7.05 7.62
N GLY A 96 32.13 -7.34 6.39
CA GLY A 96 33.42 -8.00 6.12
C GLY A 96 34.64 -7.21 6.61
N ALA A 97 34.61 -5.87 6.49
CA ALA A 97 35.74 -5.00 6.85
C ALA A 97 35.79 -4.58 8.34
N THR A 98 34.67 -4.70 9.06
CA THR A 98 34.56 -4.23 10.46
C THR A 98 34.22 -5.34 11.46
N GLY A 99 33.64 -6.45 11.01
CA GLY A 99 33.06 -7.47 11.86
C GLY A 99 31.76 -7.04 12.56
N ARG A 100 31.21 -5.87 12.23
CA ARG A 100 29.95 -5.34 12.78
C ARG A 100 28.99 -5.00 11.64
N THR A 101 27.68 -5.08 11.89
CA THR A 101 26.69 -4.70 10.88
C THR A 101 26.55 -3.18 10.83
N LEU A 102 26.43 -2.63 9.61
CA LEU A 102 26.19 -1.20 9.41
C LEU A 102 24.95 -0.71 10.18
N GLU A 103 23.90 -1.54 10.26
CA GLU A 103 22.69 -1.25 11.05
C GLU A 103 22.99 -0.95 12.52
N LYS A 104 23.83 -1.77 13.17
CA LYS A 104 24.17 -1.61 14.60
C LYS A 104 24.98 -0.34 14.83
N ASP A 105 25.92 -0.07 13.94
CA ASP A 105 26.77 1.12 14.03
C ASP A 105 25.95 2.40 13.80
N LEU A 106 25.03 2.42 12.82
CA LEU A 106 24.11 3.54 12.62
C LEU A 106 23.22 3.81 13.84
N LYS A 107 22.70 2.76 14.50
CA LYS A 107 21.92 2.88 15.75
C LYS A 107 22.74 3.40 16.94
N GLY A 108 24.05 3.16 16.95
CA GLY A 108 24.93 3.62 18.01
C GLY A 108 25.31 5.11 17.88
N ASP A 109 25.43 5.58 16.65
CA ASP A 109 26.03 6.88 16.32
C ASP A 109 25.04 7.92 15.76
N THR A 110 23.78 7.53 15.54
CA THR A 110 22.71 8.46 15.13
C THR A 110 21.49 8.34 16.04
N GLY A 111 20.52 9.25 15.91
CA GLY A 111 19.31 9.24 16.72
C GLY A 111 18.11 9.89 16.06
N GLY A 112 16.92 9.63 16.61
CA GLY A 112 15.65 10.22 16.19
C GLY A 112 15.29 9.92 14.73
N ASN A 113 14.59 10.86 14.07
CA ASN A 113 14.12 10.67 12.69
C ASN A 113 15.25 10.42 11.68
N PHE A 114 16.46 10.92 11.97
CA PHE A 114 17.60 10.73 11.09
C PHE A 114 18.05 9.27 11.10
N GLU A 115 18.18 8.67 12.29
CA GLU A 115 18.46 7.24 12.44
C GLU A 115 17.40 6.39 11.73
N GLU A 116 16.11 6.66 12.00
CA GLU A 116 15.02 5.91 11.39
C GLU A 116 15.06 5.93 9.86
N LEU A 117 15.38 7.09 9.26
CA LEU A 117 15.54 7.23 7.83
C LEU A 117 16.75 6.45 7.29
N LEU A 118 17.92 6.55 7.94
CA LEU A 118 19.11 5.84 7.48
C LEU A 118 18.92 4.33 7.52
N LEU A 119 18.30 3.83 8.60
CA LEU A 119 17.93 2.43 8.74
C LEU A 119 16.97 2.00 7.62
N ALA A 120 15.89 2.75 7.40
CA ALA A 120 14.94 2.48 6.32
C ALA A 120 15.62 2.42 4.94
N LEU A 121 16.63 3.26 4.69
CA LEU A 121 17.36 3.27 3.42
C LEU A 121 18.19 1.99 3.22
N ILE A 122 18.81 1.44 4.26
CA ILE A 122 19.65 0.24 4.16
C ILE A 122 18.86 -1.07 4.29
N THR A 123 17.62 -1.04 4.78
CA THR A 123 16.77 -2.22 4.89
C THR A 123 16.32 -2.71 3.49
N PRO A 124 16.38 -4.02 3.20
CA PRO A 124 15.79 -4.58 1.98
C PRO A 124 14.28 -4.27 1.88
N PRO A 125 13.71 -4.00 0.69
CA PRO A 125 12.32 -3.54 0.59
C PRO A 125 11.29 -4.49 1.21
N ALA A 126 11.44 -5.80 1.03
CA ALA A 126 10.52 -6.78 1.62
C ALA A 126 10.64 -6.86 3.15
N ALA A 127 11.85 -6.66 3.70
CA ALA A 127 12.07 -6.58 5.13
C ALA A 127 11.50 -5.27 5.70
N TYR A 128 11.65 -4.16 4.99
CA TYR A 128 11.06 -2.89 5.40
C TYR A 128 9.53 -2.97 5.47
N ASP A 129 8.88 -3.51 4.43
CA ASP A 129 7.43 -3.76 4.46
C ASP A 129 7.03 -4.72 5.61
N CYS A 130 7.84 -5.76 5.88
CA CYS A 130 7.62 -6.67 7.01
C CYS A 130 7.68 -5.92 8.36
N HIS A 131 8.67 -5.07 8.55
CA HIS A 131 8.85 -4.28 9.78
C HIS A 131 7.70 -3.30 9.97
N GLU A 132 7.25 -2.64 8.91
CA GLU A 132 6.10 -1.71 8.96
C GLU A 132 4.78 -2.42 9.26
N VAL A 133 4.52 -3.57 8.62
CA VAL A 133 3.35 -4.42 8.94
C VAL A 133 3.40 -4.88 10.39
N THR A 134 4.56 -5.33 10.87
CA THR A 134 4.73 -5.76 12.26
C THR A 134 4.50 -4.60 13.24
N ARG A 135 5.02 -3.40 12.93
CA ARG A 135 4.82 -2.19 13.73
C ARG A 135 3.37 -1.74 13.73
N ALA A 136 2.67 -1.87 12.61
CA ALA A 136 1.25 -1.54 12.48
C ALA A 136 0.32 -2.47 13.28
N MET A 137 0.74 -3.73 13.48
CA MET A 137 0.03 -4.74 14.28
C MET A 137 0.48 -4.79 15.75
N LYS A 138 1.41 -3.92 16.17
CA LYS A 138 1.96 -3.95 17.53
C LYS A 138 1.29 -2.90 18.42
N GLY A 139 0.81 -3.33 19.58
CA GLY A 139 0.30 -2.46 20.64
C GLY A 139 -1.22 -2.56 20.81
N ALA A 140 -1.81 -1.59 21.51
CA ALA A 140 -3.25 -1.52 21.68
C ALA A 140 -3.88 -0.89 20.42
N GLY A 141 -4.49 -1.73 19.59
CA GLY A 141 -5.10 -1.33 18.32
C GLY A 141 -4.18 -1.51 17.11
N THR A 142 -4.79 -1.40 15.94
CA THR A 142 -4.15 -1.68 14.64
C THR A 142 -4.08 -0.39 13.82
N LYS A 143 -2.94 -0.14 13.16
CA LYS A 143 -2.78 0.99 12.24
C LYS A 143 -3.26 0.62 10.84
N ASP A 144 -4.58 0.62 10.67
CA ASP A 144 -5.26 0.15 9.45
C ASP A 144 -4.77 0.84 8.17
N SER A 145 -4.50 2.15 8.22
CA SER A 145 -4.03 2.91 7.06
C SER A 145 -2.72 2.38 6.47
N VAL A 146 -1.76 2.00 7.33
CA VAL A 146 -0.47 1.42 6.91
C VAL A 146 -0.68 0.07 6.24
N LEU A 147 -1.53 -0.77 6.83
CA LEU A 147 -1.83 -2.10 6.27
C LEU A 147 -2.53 -1.99 4.92
N ILE A 148 -3.49 -1.08 4.78
CA ILE A 148 -4.17 -0.80 3.51
C ILE A 148 -3.17 -0.30 2.48
N GLU A 149 -2.34 0.70 2.82
CA GLU A 149 -1.34 1.26 1.92
C GLU A 149 -0.42 0.16 1.37
N ILE A 150 0.07 -0.72 2.25
CA ILE A 150 0.93 -1.84 1.88
C ILE A 150 0.17 -2.81 0.97
N PHE A 151 -0.86 -3.49 1.47
CA PHE A 151 -1.45 -4.60 0.71
C PHE A 151 -2.26 -4.16 -0.53
N ALA A 152 -2.72 -2.90 -0.59
CA ALA A 152 -3.39 -2.39 -1.78
C ALA A 152 -2.41 -2.07 -2.93
N SER A 153 -1.22 -1.57 -2.61
CA SER A 153 -0.25 -1.06 -3.61
C SER A 153 0.82 -2.06 -4.05
N ARG A 154 1.18 -3.04 -3.21
CA ARG A 154 2.24 -4.01 -3.55
C ARG A 154 1.75 -5.03 -4.58
N SER A 155 2.66 -5.44 -5.45
CA SER A 155 2.43 -6.51 -6.43
C SER A 155 2.40 -7.90 -5.77
N LYS A 156 1.87 -8.90 -6.50
CA LYS A 156 1.88 -10.31 -6.06
C LYS A 156 3.27 -10.80 -5.63
N GLN A 157 4.31 -10.44 -6.38
CA GLN A 157 5.69 -10.84 -6.08
C GLN A 157 6.20 -10.17 -4.79
N GLN A 158 5.90 -8.88 -4.60
CA GLN A 158 6.29 -8.14 -3.40
C GLN A 158 5.56 -8.67 -2.15
N ILE A 159 4.26 -8.95 -2.25
CA ILE A 159 3.47 -9.54 -1.15
C ILE A 159 4.01 -10.94 -0.79
N LYS A 160 4.41 -11.74 -1.78
CA LYS A 160 5.06 -13.03 -1.51
C LYS A 160 6.38 -12.84 -0.76
N ALA A 161 7.26 -11.96 -1.23
CA ALA A 161 8.54 -11.69 -0.58
C ALA A 161 8.37 -11.17 0.86
N LEU A 162 7.38 -10.30 1.09
CA LEU A 162 7.01 -9.82 2.43
C LEU A 162 6.62 -11.00 3.34
N LYS A 163 5.72 -11.89 2.88
CA LYS A 163 5.32 -13.08 3.65
C LYS A 163 6.49 -14.00 3.98
N ASP A 164 7.39 -14.21 3.02
CA ASP A 164 8.58 -15.03 3.21
C ASP A 164 9.50 -14.44 4.29
N VAL A 165 9.71 -13.12 4.27
CA VAL A 165 10.49 -12.43 5.31
C VAL A 165 9.78 -12.45 6.66
N TYR A 166 8.47 -12.19 6.69
CA TYR A 166 7.68 -12.20 7.92
C TYR A 166 7.76 -13.55 8.63
N ARG A 167 7.58 -14.64 7.90
CA ARG A 167 7.69 -15.99 8.44
C ARG A 167 9.10 -16.30 8.92
N LYS A 168 10.13 -15.82 8.23
CA LYS A 168 11.53 -15.99 8.63
C LYS A 168 11.88 -15.25 9.92
N GLU A 169 11.38 -14.02 10.10
CA GLU A 169 11.71 -13.18 11.26
C GLU A 169 10.87 -13.47 12.50
N THR A 170 9.61 -13.90 12.32
CA THR A 170 8.64 -14.05 13.42
C THR A 170 8.24 -15.48 13.72
N GLU A 171 8.59 -16.42 12.84
CA GLU A 171 8.16 -17.83 12.85
C GLU A 171 6.63 -18.03 12.81
N LYS A 172 5.87 -16.98 12.47
CA LYS A 172 4.40 -16.98 12.42
C LYS A 172 3.90 -16.78 10.99
N ASP A 173 2.69 -17.25 10.72
CA ASP A 173 2.00 -16.94 9.47
C ASP A 173 1.41 -15.53 9.52
N LEU A 174 1.65 -14.75 8.46
CA LEU A 174 1.19 -13.36 8.38
C LEU A 174 -0.33 -13.27 8.26
N ILE A 175 -0.97 -14.19 7.55
CA ILE A 175 -2.43 -14.17 7.34
C ILE A 175 -3.14 -14.52 8.64
N GLU A 176 -2.67 -15.53 9.36
CA GLU A 176 -3.18 -15.88 10.69
C GLU A 176 -3.01 -14.71 11.67
N LYS A 177 -1.85 -14.03 11.63
CA LYS A 177 -1.66 -12.84 12.47
C LYS A 177 -2.66 -11.74 12.14
N LEU A 178 -2.86 -11.41 10.86
CA LEU A 178 -3.83 -10.39 10.43
C LEU A 178 -5.27 -10.75 10.84
N GLN A 179 -5.64 -12.03 10.78
CA GLN A 179 -6.94 -12.51 11.26
C GLN A 179 -7.16 -12.26 12.75
N SER A 180 -6.09 -12.32 13.56
CA SER A 180 -6.17 -12.05 15.00
C SER A 180 -6.22 -10.56 15.34
N GLU A 181 -5.73 -9.68 14.46
CA GLU A 181 -5.60 -8.23 14.70
C GLU A 181 -6.77 -7.40 14.15
N ALA A 182 -7.54 -7.93 13.21
CA ALA A 182 -8.66 -7.24 12.59
C ALA A 182 -9.92 -8.10 12.63
N SER A 183 -11.09 -7.46 12.78
CA SER A 183 -12.39 -8.15 12.78
C SER A 183 -13.33 -7.62 11.71
N GLY A 184 -14.35 -8.43 11.41
CA GLY A 184 -15.43 -8.08 10.49
C GLY A 184 -14.99 -7.87 9.05
N ASP A 185 -15.70 -6.97 8.37
CA ASP A 185 -15.61 -6.72 6.95
C ASP A 185 -14.21 -6.24 6.51
N PHE A 186 -13.59 -5.40 7.34
CA PHE A 186 -12.25 -4.88 7.12
C PHE A 186 -11.20 -6.00 7.10
N SER A 187 -11.23 -6.88 8.10
CA SER A 187 -10.30 -8.03 8.19
C SER A 187 -10.37 -8.90 6.94
N THR A 188 -11.59 -9.19 6.48
CA THR A 188 -11.82 -10.01 5.29
C THR A 188 -11.21 -9.37 4.04
N ALA A 189 -11.45 -8.08 3.82
CA ALA A 189 -10.87 -7.35 2.69
C ALA A 189 -9.33 -7.31 2.76
N LEU A 190 -8.78 -7.05 3.95
CA LEU A 190 -7.34 -6.98 4.16
C LEU A 190 -6.63 -8.33 3.89
N ILE A 191 -7.21 -9.42 4.38
CA ILE A 191 -6.71 -10.79 4.14
C ILE A 191 -6.71 -11.11 2.64
N LEU A 192 -7.75 -10.71 1.91
CA LEU A 192 -7.83 -10.93 0.46
C LEU A 192 -6.71 -10.20 -0.29
N LEU A 193 -6.37 -8.99 0.14
CA LEU A 193 -5.21 -8.27 -0.39
C LEU A 193 -3.90 -8.97 -0.01
N ALA A 194 -3.73 -9.34 1.27
CA ALA A 194 -2.52 -9.98 1.79
C ALA A 194 -2.26 -11.39 1.23
N LYS A 195 -3.29 -12.10 0.76
CA LYS A 195 -3.11 -13.35 0.00
C LYS A 195 -2.29 -13.13 -1.27
N GLY A 196 -2.44 -11.97 -1.92
CA GLY A 196 -1.67 -11.60 -3.11
C GLY A 196 -2.07 -12.38 -4.36
N GLU A 197 -3.31 -12.88 -4.42
CA GLU A 197 -3.84 -13.71 -5.52
C GLU A 197 -4.48 -12.89 -6.64
N ARG A 198 -4.30 -11.56 -6.66
CA ARG A 198 -4.80 -10.68 -7.71
C ARG A 198 -4.25 -11.10 -9.07
N ASP A 199 -5.13 -11.15 -10.07
CA ASP A 199 -4.71 -11.38 -11.45
C ASP A 199 -3.84 -10.20 -11.92
N GLY A 200 -2.66 -10.52 -12.44
CA GLY A 200 -1.72 -9.55 -13.00
C GLY A 200 -1.89 -9.39 -14.51
N SER A 201 -2.82 -10.12 -15.13
CA SER A 201 -3.10 -10.00 -16.55
C SER A 201 -3.72 -8.64 -16.87
N ASN A 202 -3.31 -8.05 -17.99
CA ASN A 202 -3.90 -6.81 -18.49
C ASN A 202 -5.09 -7.09 -19.44
N SER A 203 -5.53 -8.35 -19.52
CA SER A 203 -6.66 -8.81 -20.32
C SER A 203 -7.93 -8.74 -19.50
N VAL A 204 -8.92 -7.99 -19.99
CA VAL A 204 -10.23 -7.89 -19.36
C VAL A 204 -11.15 -8.93 -19.98
N ASP A 205 -11.64 -9.87 -19.19
CA ASP A 205 -12.72 -10.77 -19.59
C ASP A 205 -14.07 -10.06 -19.41
N VAL A 206 -14.58 -9.49 -20.51
CA VAL A 206 -15.85 -8.74 -20.52
C VAL A 206 -17.04 -9.63 -20.16
N GLY A 207 -16.97 -10.93 -20.41
CA GLY A 207 -18.01 -11.89 -20.06
C GLY A 207 -18.10 -12.08 -18.55
N LYS A 208 -16.97 -12.39 -17.92
CA LYS A 208 -16.87 -12.51 -16.45
C LYS A 208 -17.16 -11.18 -15.74
N ALA A 209 -16.71 -10.06 -16.30
CA ALA A 209 -17.01 -8.73 -15.79
C ALA A 209 -18.53 -8.45 -15.72
N LYS A 210 -19.28 -8.88 -16.74
CA LYS A 210 -20.75 -8.77 -16.76
C LYS A 210 -21.39 -9.76 -15.81
N GLU A 211 -20.92 -11.01 -15.77
CA GLU A 211 -21.43 -12.02 -14.85
C GLU A 211 -21.25 -11.60 -13.38
N ASP A 212 -20.05 -11.12 -13.01
CA ASP A 212 -19.76 -10.59 -11.68
C ASP A 212 -20.66 -9.38 -11.33
N ALA A 213 -21.01 -8.55 -12.33
CA ALA A 213 -21.91 -7.41 -12.16
C ALA A 213 -23.37 -7.84 -11.95
N GLU A 214 -23.83 -8.84 -12.71
CA GLU A 214 -25.20 -9.36 -12.60
C GLU A 214 -25.39 -10.22 -11.33
N VAL A 215 -24.41 -11.04 -10.94
CA VAL A 215 -24.41 -11.83 -9.69
C VAL A 215 -24.57 -10.91 -8.47
N LYS A 216 -24.04 -9.69 -8.51
CA LYS A 216 -24.10 -8.74 -7.38
C LYS A 216 -25.33 -7.86 -7.34
N LYS A 217 -26.05 -7.69 -8.46
CA LYS A 217 -27.39 -7.06 -8.44
C LYS A 217 -28.40 -7.88 -7.62
N LEU A 218 -28.15 -9.17 -7.41
CA LEU A 218 -29.08 -10.08 -6.74
C LEU A 218 -28.96 -10.13 -5.21
N ASN A 219 -27.87 -9.65 -4.59
CA ASN A 219 -27.77 -9.54 -3.12
C ASN A 219 -26.49 -8.83 -2.63
N PRO A 220 -26.47 -7.50 -2.40
CA PRO A 220 -25.38 -6.87 -1.67
C PRO A 220 -25.56 -7.15 -0.18
N LYS A 221 -25.16 -8.33 0.30
CA LYS A 221 -25.28 -8.68 1.73
C LYS A 221 -24.25 -7.98 2.61
N SER A 222 -23.19 -7.39 2.05
CA SER A 222 -22.15 -6.66 2.80
C SER A 222 -21.46 -5.57 1.96
N THR A 223 -20.94 -4.54 2.63
CA THR A 223 -20.10 -3.48 2.02
C THR A 223 -18.83 -4.06 1.39
N ILE A 224 -18.35 -5.21 1.88
CA ILE A 224 -17.21 -5.96 1.33
C ILE A 224 -17.48 -6.42 -0.09
N ASP A 225 -18.69 -6.87 -0.41
CA ASP A 225 -19.00 -7.40 -1.74
C ASP A 225 -18.91 -6.30 -2.81
N MET A 226 -19.20 -5.05 -2.44
CA MET A 226 -19.01 -3.87 -3.29
C MET A 226 -17.52 -3.49 -3.39
N PHE A 227 -16.76 -3.55 -2.28
CA PHE A 227 -15.32 -3.26 -2.31
C PHE A 227 -14.53 -4.32 -3.10
N LEU A 228 -14.86 -5.60 -2.91
CA LEU A 228 -14.33 -6.72 -3.68
C LEU A 228 -14.83 -6.73 -5.11
N PHE A 229 -15.97 -6.13 -5.43
CA PHE A 229 -16.37 -5.87 -6.81
C PHE A 229 -15.41 -4.87 -7.45
N CYS A 230 -15.24 -3.70 -6.84
CA CYS A 230 -14.33 -2.68 -7.33
C CYS A 230 -12.87 -3.19 -7.42
N PHE A 231 -12.46 -4.13 -6.55
CA PHE A 231 -11.11 -4.72 -6.59
C PHE A 231 -10.96 -5.97 -7.49
N LYS A 232 -11.96 -6.87 -7.61
CA LYS A 232 -11.90 -8.03 -8.52
C LYS A 232 -12.14 -7.65 -9.98
N LEU A 233 -12.93 -6.62 -10.24
CA LEU A 233 -13.37 -6.25 -11.59
C LEU A 233 -12.46 -5.25 -12.30
N GLN A 234 -11.26 -5.04 -11.73
CA GLN A 234 -10.17 -4.24 -12.29
C GLN A 234 -10.48 -2.74 -12.28
N TYR A 235 -9.41 -1.94 -12.29
CA TYR A 235 -9.36 -0.50 -12.60
C TYR A 235 -9.18 0.45 -11.39
N PHE A 236 -7.94 0.57 -10.92
CA PHE A 236 -7.39 1.92 -10.71
C PHE A 236 -6.54 2.39 -11.91
N PHE A 237 -6.12 1.48 -12.80
CA PHE A 237 -5.27 1.85 -13.96
C PHE A 237 -5.97 1.95 -15.32
N SER A 238 -7.21 1.46 -15.46
CA SER A 238 -7.83 1.41 -16.79
C SER A 238 -9.14 2.20 -16.89
N LEU A 239 -9.59 2.90 -15.84
CA LEU A 239 -10.72 3.85 -16.00
C LEU A 239 -10.29 5.06 -16.85
N ARG A 240 -8.98 5.25 -17.09
CA ARG A 240 -8.43 6.22 -18.04
C ARG A 240 -8.66 5.88 -19.53
N ARG A 241 -9.12 4.67 -19.89
CA ARG A 241 -9.40 4.32 -21.30
C ARG A 241 -10.85 4.51 -21.73
N PHE A 242 -11.79 4.63 -20.79
CA PHE A 242 -13.19 4.92 -21.12
C PHE A 242 -13.53 6.42 -21.16
N THR A 243 -12.59 7.30 -20.77
CA THR A 243 -12.69 8.76 -20.94
C THR A 243 -11.89 9.31 -22.12
N LYS A 244 -11.51 8.47 -23.09
CA LYS A 244 -11.14 8.96 -24.42
C LYS A 244 -12.37 8.97 -25.31
N PRO A 245 -13.09 10.11 -25.44
CA PRO A 245 -13.97 10.26 -26.58
C PRO A 245 -13.10 10.13 -27.85
N GLY A 246 -13.55 9.27 -28.77
CA GLY A 246 -12.88 9.08 -30.05
C GLY A 246 -12.68 10.43 -30.73
N ARG A 247 -11.46 10.69 -31.22
CA ARG A 247 -11.22 11.75 -32.20
C ARG A 247 -12.04 11.39 -33.45
N ARG A 248 -13.23 11.97 -33.56
CA ARG A 248 -13.81 12.36 -34.84
C ARG A 248 -13.94 13.88 -34.82
N SER A 249 -13.54 14.44 -35.95
CA SER A 249 -13.45 15.85 -36.30
C SER A 249 -14.66 16.70 -35.90
N GLY A 250 -14.38 17.88 -35.35
CA GLY A 250 -15.27 19.05 -35.41
C GLY A 250 -16.20 19.25 -34.21
N ALA A 251 -16.22 20.49 -33.73
CA ALA A 251 -17.14 21.10 -32.75
C ALA A 251 -16.85 20.86 -31.25
N GLN A 252 -16.35 21.93 -30.61
CA GLN A 252 -16.42 22.15 -29.17
C GLN A 252 -17.88 22.37 -28.75
N THR A 253 -18.43 21.51 -27.90
CA THR A 253 -19.45 21.86 -26.90
C THR A 253 -19.41 20.82 -25.78
N SER A 254 -19.11 21.26 -24.56
CA SER A 254 -19.21 20.49 -23.32
C SER A 254 -20.66 20.14 -22.98
N PRO A 255 -21.02 18.88 -22.65
CA PRO A 255 -22.26 18.59 -21.97
C PRO A 255 -22.00 18.43 -20.46
N SER A 256 -22.44 19.41 -19.69
CA SER A 256 -22.70 19.27 -18.26
C SER A 256 -23.78 18.21 -18.05
N LEU A 257 -23.42 17.01 -17.59
CA LEU A 257 -24.41 16.10 -17.01
C LEU A 257 -24.82 16.68 -15.65
N SER A 258 -26.04 17.20 -15.59
CA SER A 258 -26.62 17.75 -14.37
C SER A 258 -26.82 16.63 -13.33
N ARG A 259 -26.66 17.00 -12.05
CA ARG A 259 -26.82 16.16 -10.84
C ARG A 259 -28.17 15.43 -10.70
N SER A 260 -29.08 15.58 -11.66
CA SER A 260 -30.46 15.09 -11.59
C SER A 260 -30.60 13.61 -11.98
N SER A 261 -29.87 13.11 -12.98
CA SER A 261 -30.06 11.73 -13.47
C SER A 261 -29.50 10.65 -12.53
N ALA A 262 -28.49 10.96 -11.71
CA ALA A 262 -27.96 10.00 -10.74
C ALA A 262 -28.89 9.81 -9.53
N LYS A 263 -29.69 10.82 -9.20
CA LYS A 263 -30.64 10.78 -8.08
C LYS A 263 -31.92 10.02 -8.42
N GLU A 264 -32.37 10.08 -9.67
CA GLU A 264 -33.55 9.32 -10.15
C GLU A 264 -33.27 7.81 -10.25
N ALA A 265 -32.04 7.40 -10.60
CA ALA A 265 -31.67 5.98 -10.64
C ALA A 265 -31.72 5.31 -9.25
N TYR A 266 -31.42 6.06 -8.17
CA TYR A 266 -31.41 5.54 -6.79
C TYR A 266 -32.81 5.50 -6.14
N LEU A 267 -33.74 6.35 -6.59
CA LEU A 267 -35.11 6.41 -6.07
C LEU A 267 -36.07 5.44 -6.78
N SER A 268 -35.73 4.95 -7.98
CA SER A 268 -36.61 4.00 -8.71
C SER A 268 -36.49 2.54 -8.28
N SER A 269 -35.52 2.16 -7.45
CA SER A 269 -35.34 0.78 -6.97
C SER A 269 -36.12 0.44 -5.70
N GLY A 270 -37.19 1.18 -5.41
CA GLY A 270 -38.01 0.95 -4.22
C GLY A 270 -38.59 -0.47 -4.15
N ARG A 271 -38.22 -1.19 -3.09
CA ARG A 271 -39.12 -2.15 -2.42
C ARG A 271 -38.99 -1.98 -0.91
N PHE A 272 -40.16 -1.88 -0.29
CA PHE A 272 -40.45 -1.78 1.15
C PHE A 272 -39.69 -2.80 2.00
#